data_AF-A0AAJ1H844-F1
#
_entry.id   AF-A0AAJ1H844-F1
#
_cell.length_a   1.000
_cell.length_b   1.000
_cell.length_c   1.000
_cell.angle_alpha   90.00
_cell.angle_beta   90.00
_cell.angle_gamma   90.00
#
_symmetry.space_group_name_H-M   'P 1'
#
loop_
_entity.id
_entity.type
_entity.pdbx_description
1 polymer ?
#
loop_
_entity_poly.entity_id
_entity_poly.type
_entity_poly.pdbx_seq_one_letter_code
_entity_poly.pdbx_strand_id
1 'polypeptide(L)'
;MKLEQAGLWIRHPDRYWFAGREDVQWGENPATGRWDEHPIRWDLVAAAARPLTEAFRLGQWRGYDSSDDTAELAVAFDVTQLTTDERRTVASLFWSANAITADPWASELDNGRHRAWGIWSVDPSIILPVECGTLGYYASYQEEDDPAGIAACAAIAKEGLPCTAPQILDRSVRCTKALRTLAAL
;
A
#
# COMPACT_ATOMS: atom_id res chain seq x y z
N MET A 1 -4.46 -31.17 9.65
CA MET A 1 -3.86 -30.31 8.61
C MET A 1 -3.32 -29.09 9.33
N LYS A 2 -1.99 -28.89 9.37
CA LYS A 2 -1.39 -27.72 10.03
C LYS A 2 -1.49 -26.55 9.06
N LEU A 3 -2.20 -25.49 9.44
CA LEU A 3 -2.11 -24.20 8.74
C LEU A 3 -0.66 -23.70 8.94
N GLU A 4 0.11 -23.58 7.86
CA GLU A 4 1.37 -22.84 7.91
C GLU A 4 1.01 -21.36 8.05
N GLN A 5 1.03 -20.85 9.29
CA GLN A 5 0.85 -19.44 9.58
C GLN A 5 2.16 -18.72 9.29
N ALA A 6 2.24 -18.00 8.18
CA ALA A 6 3.29 -17.00 7.98
C ALA A 6 2.83 -15.69 8.61
N GLY A 7 3.61 -15.14 9.55
CA GLY A 7 3.46 -13.74 9.97
C GLY A 7 3.80 -12.84 8.79
N LEU A 8 2.92 -11.89 8.49
CA LEU A 8 3.13 -10.92 7.42
C LEU A 8 3.58 -9.60 8.03
N TRP A 9 4.72 -9.09 7.56
CA TRP A 9 5.34 -7.89 8.09
C TRP A 9 5.05 -6.71 7.17
N ILE A 10 4.67 -5.59 7.78
CA ILE A 10 4.46 -4.29 7.14
C ILE A 10 5.62 -3.40 7.56
N ARG A 11 6.20 -2.64 6.62
CA ARG A 11 7.20 -1.62 6.93
C ARG A 11 6.58 -0.23 6.84
N HIS A 12 6.87 0.67 7.78
CA HIS A 12 6.33 2.02 7.87
C HIS A 12 4.80 2.09 7.64
N PRO A 13 3.98 1.47 8.51
CA PRO A 13 2.53 1.44 8.37
C PRO A 13 1.88 2.84 8.30
N ASP A 14 2.58 3.86 8.78
CA ASP A 14 2.20 5.27 8.68
C ASP A 14 2.35 5.86 7.27
N ARG A 15 3.04 5.20 6.33
CA ARG A 15 3.17 5.66 4.94
C ARG A 15 2.06 5.20 4.03
N TYR A 16 1.23 4.27 4.49
CA TYR A 16 0.18 3.70 3.66
C TYR A 16 -1.12 4.50 3.77
N TRP A 17 -1.64 4.90 2.62
CA TRP A 17 -3.04 5.25 2.46
C TRP A 17 -3.76 4.07 1.83
N PHE A 18 -5.08 4.08 1.93
CA PHE A 18 -5.88 2.98 1.43
C PHE A 18 -6.61 3.47 0.19
N ALA A 19 -6.63 2.70 -0.91
CA ALA A 19 -7.29 2.99 -2.20
C ALA A 19 -8.38 1.96 -2.55
N GLY A 20 -9.55 2.44 -2.94
CA GLY A 20 -10.65 1.66 -3.51
C GLY A 20 -10.63 1.87 -5.02
N ARG A 21 -11.31 1.03 -5.78
CA ARG A 21 -11.26 1.16 -7.24
C ARG A 21 -11.82 2.51 -7.71
N GLU A 22 -12.83 3.02 -7.02
CA GLU A 22 -13.50 4.28 -7.27
C GLU A 22 -12.67 5.51 -6.91
N ASP A 23 -11.67 5.35 -6.03
CA ASP A 23 -10.84 6.46 -5.55
C ASP A 23 -9.79 6.88 -6.59
N VAL A 24 -9.53 6.05 -7.61
CA VAL A 24 -8.35 6.17 -8.47
C VAL A 24 -8.64 5.99 -9.95
N GLN A 25 -7.89 6.69 -10.79
CA GLN A 25 -8.02 6.61 -12.26
C GLN A 25 -7.17 5.49 -12.86
N TRP A 26 -6.10 5.08 -12.19
CA TRP A 26 -5.10 4.14 -12.68
C TRP A 26 -5.48 2.65 -12.50
N GLY A 27 -6.71 2.34 -12.12
CA GLY A 27 -7.20 0.96 -11.97
C GLY A 27 -7.58 0.26 -13.29
N GLU A 28 -7.12 0.78 -14.43
CA GLU A 28 -7.36 0.19 -15.75
C GLU A 28 -6.34 -0.89 -16.12
N ASN A 29 -6.70 -1.75 -17.07
CA ASN A 29 -5.84 -2.84 -17.54
C ASN A 29 -4.52 -2.27 -18.08
N PRO A 30 -3.35 -2.68 -17.57
CA PRO A 30 -2.07 -2.18 -18.05
C PRO A 30 -1.76 -2.54 -19.52
N ALA A 31 -2.52 -3.44 -20.17
CA ALA A 31 -2.42 -3.82 -21.59
C ALA A 31 -1.01 -4.20 -22.09
N THR A 32 -0.08 -4.55 -21.18
CA THR A 32 1.34 -4.72 -21.52
C THR A 32 1.69 -6.11 -22.05
N GLY A 33 0.77 -7.09 -22.08
CA GLY A 33 0.99 -8.47 -22.57
C GLY A 33 2.05 -9.29 -21.81
N ARG A 34 2.80 -8.67 -20.89
CA ARG A 34 3.94 -9.25 -20.17
C ARG A 34 3.54 -10.31 -19.15
N TRP A 35 2.28 -10.35 -18.73
CA TRP A 35 1.83 -11.17 -17.60
C TRP A 35 1.09 -12.45 -18.02
N ASP A 36 1.06 -12.74 -19.32
CA ASP A 36 0.43 -13.96 -19.86
C ASP A 36 1.27 -15.22 -19.56
N GLU A 37 2.54 -15.07 -19.20
CA GLU A 37 3.47 -16.19 -18.93
C GLU A 37 3.23 -16.90 -17.58
N HIS A 38 2.52 -16.25 -16.65
CA HIS A 38 2.16 -16.81 -15.36
C HIS A 38 0.70 -16.48 -15.02
N PRO A 39 -0.26 -17.38 -15.29
CA PRO A 39 -1.66 -17.10 -15.02
C PRO A 39 -1.88 -17.01 -13.49
N ILE A 40 -1.97 -15.79 -12.98
CA ILE A 40 -2.35 -15.52 -11.59
C ILE A 40 -3.86 -15.70 -11.46
N ARG A 41 -4.29 -16.52 -10.49
CA ARG A 41 -5.71 -16.64 -10.11
C ARG A 41 -6.09 -15.47 -9.22
N TRP A 42 -6.49 -14.38 -9.86
CA TRP A 42 -6.78 -13.12 -9.20
C TRP A 42 -7.90 -13.24 -8.16
N ASP A 43 -8.87 -14.12 -8.36
CA ASP A 43 -9.93 -14.43 -7.40
C ASP A 43 -9.38 -14.96 -6.07
N LEU A 44 -8.40 -15.87 -6.12
CA LEU A 44 -7.76 -16.39 -4.92
C LEU A 44 -6.85 -15.35 -4.26
N VAL A 45 -6.12 -14.54 -5.05
CA VAL A 45 -5.31 -13.43 -4.54
C VAL A 45 -6.19 -12.37 -3.87
N ALA A 46 -7.34 -12.03 -4.45
CA ALA A 46 -8.30 -11.09 -3.89
C ALA A 46 -8.91 -11.62 -2.57
N ALA A 47 -9.35 -12.87 -2.56
CA ALA A 47 -9.88 -13.53 -1.36
C ALA A 47 -8.84 -13.57 -0.23
N ALA A 48 -7.57 -13.78 -0.57
CA ALA A 48 -6.43 -13.75 0.34
C ALA A 48 -6.12 -12.34 0.86
N ALA A 49 -6.07 -11.36 -0.03
CA ALA A 49 -5.70 -9.99 0.29
C ALA A 49 -6.74 -9.31 1.19
N ARG A 50 -8.03 -9.52 0.93
CA ARG A 50 -9.14 -8.84 1.63
C ARG A 50 -9.03 -8.83 3.16
N PRO A 51 -8.91 -9.98 3.87
CA PRO A 51 -8.79 -9.97 5.33
C PRO A 51 -7.49 -9.30 5.79
N LEU A 52 -6.40 -9.39 5.02
CA LEU A 52 -5.11 -8.81 5.38
C LEU A 52 -5.10 -7.29 5.21
N THR A 53 -5.65 -6.77 4.10
CA THR A 53 -5.73 -5.33 3.87
C THR A 53 -6.70 -4.67 4.82
N GLU A 54 -7.80 -5.35 5.17
CA GLU A 54 -8.73 -4.85 6.19
C GLU A 54 -8.09 -4.83 7.59
N ALA A 55 -7.38 -5.88 7.97
CA ALA A 55 -6.59 -5.90 9.20
C ALA A 55 -5.56 -4.77 9.23
N PHE A 56 -4.88 -4.54 8.10
CA PHE A 56 -3.93 -3.44 7.92
C PHE A 56 -4.59 -2.05 7.87
N ARG A 57 -5.86 -1.94 7.51
CA ARG A 57 -6.57 -0.67 7.60
C ARG A 57 -7.00 -0.37 9.04
N LEU A 58 -7.39 -1.39 9.79
CA LEU A 58 -8.01 -1.28 11.11
C LEU A 58 -7.05 -1.15 12.29
N GLY A 59 -5.73 -1.12 12.09
CA GLY A 59 -4.78 -1.10 13.21
C GLY A 59 -4.43 -2.48 13.77
N GLN A 60 -4.81 -3.59 13.11
CA GLN A 60 -4.65 -4.94 13.65
C GLN A 60 -3.26 -5.52 13.38
N TRP A 61 -2.24 -4.85 13.91
CA TRP A 61 -0.84 -5.31 13.89
C TRP A 61 -0.18 -5.09 15.25
N ARG A 62 0.93 -5.78 15.46
CA ARG A 62 1.71 -5.77 16.71
C ARG A 62 3.15 -5.40 16.42
N GLY A 63 3.88 -5.04 17.47
CA GLY A 63 5.32 -4.79 17.39
C GLY A 63 5.72 -3.47 16.75
N TYR A 64 4.77 -2.65 16.29
CA TYR A 64 5.09 -1.31 15.79
C TYR A 64 5.43 -0.38 16.96
N ASP A 65 6.72 -0.30 17.28
CA ASP A 65 7.31 0.88 17.89
C ASP A 65 7.97 1.73 16.80
N SER A 66 8.10 3.04 17.03
CA SER A 66 8.68 3.96 16.05
C SER A 66 10.19 3.77 15.85
N SER A 67 10.80 2.72 16.40
CA SER A 67 12.24 2.43 16.28
C SER A 67 12.56 1.23 15.39
N ASP A 68 11.63 0.27 15.22
CA ASP A 68 11.83 -0.91 14.38
C ASP A 68 11.17 -0.78 13.00
N ASP A 69 10.41 0.31 12.76
CA ASP A 69 9.75 0.65 11.49
C ASP A 69 8.91 -0.47 10.87
N THR A 70 8.63 -1.53 11.61
CA THR A 70 8.01 -2.75 11.14
C THR A 70 6.89 -3.17 12.07
N ALA A 71 5.89 -3.82 11.50
CA ALA A 71 4.71 -4.27 12.22
C ALA A 71 4.30 -5.65 11.70
N GLU A 72 3.99 -6.57 12.61
CA GLU A 72 3.45 -7.87 12.23
C GLU A 72 1.92 -7.82 12.19
N LEU A 73 1.30 -8.17 11.06
CA LEU A 73 -0.16 -8.31 10.97
C LEU A 73 -0.66 -9.40 11.92
N ALA A 74 -1.64 -9.05 12.75
CA ALA A 74 -2.22 -9.95 13.75
C ALA A 74 -3.34 -10.84 13.17
N VAL A 75 -3.24 -11.18 11.89
CA VAL A 75 -4.22 -12.01 11.18
C VAL A 75 -3.52 -13.16 10.47
N ALA A 76 -4.00 -14.37 10.73
CA ALA A 76 -3.52 -15.56 10.04
C ALA A 76 -4.06 -15.58 8.61
N PHE A 77 -3.19 -15.95 7.67
CA PHE A 77 -3.54 -16.11 6.27
C PHE A 77 -3.35 -17.57 5.83
N ASP A 78 -4.39 -18.17 5.24
CA ASP A 78 -4.28 -19.51 4.66
C ASP A 78 -3.65 -19.42 3.26
N VAL A 79 -2.36 -19.78 3.21
CA VAL A 79 -1.55 -19.79 2.01
C VAL A 79 -1.67 -21.10 1.20
N THR A 80 -2.36 -22.11 1.72
CA THR A 80 -2.28 -23.49 1.19
C THR A 80 -2.87 -23.64 -0.22
N GLN A 81 -3.83 -22.78 -0.58
CA GLN A 81 -4.45 -22.78 -1.91
C GLN A 81 -3.71 -21.93 -2.94
N LEU A 82 -2.75 -21.11 -2.50
CA LEU A 82 -1.99 -20.21 -3.36
C LEU A 82 -0.73 -20.88 -3.92
N THR A 83 -0.37 -20.53 -5.15
CA THR A 83 0.96 -20.82 -5.72
C THR A 83 2.03 -19.92 -5.09
N THR A 84 3.30 -20.19 -5.37
CA THR A 84 4.41 -19.32 -4.91
C THR A 84 4.25 -17.88 -5.40
N ASP A 85 3.86 -17.69 -6.66
CA ASP A 85 3.71 -16.35 -7.26
C ASP A 85 2.50 -15.61 -6.69
N GLU A 86 1.40 -16.31 -6.43
CA GLU A 86 0.22 -15.73 -5.77
C GLU A 86 0.52 -15.32 -4.33
N ARG A 87 1.24 -16.16 -3.56
CA ARG A 87 1.71 -15.79 -2.20
C ARG A 87 2.60 -14.56 -2.24
N ARG A 88 3.54 -14.51 -3.20
CA ARG A 88 4.43 -13.35 -3.39
C ARG A 88 3.64 -12.11 -3.77
N THR A 89 2.62 -12.25 -4.59
CA THR A 89 1.72 -11.15 -4.99
C THR A 89 0.99 -10.59 -3.77
N VAL A 90 0.38 -11.44 -2.94
CA VAL A 90 -0.28 -11.01 -1.69
C VAL A 90 0.72 -10.33 -0.75
N ALA A 91 1.89 -10.95 -0.51
CA ALA A 91 2.90 -10.39 0.38
C ALA A 91 3.44 -9.02 -0.12
N SER A 92 3.58 -8.85 -1.44
CA SER A 92 4.09 -7.62 -2.04
C SER A 92 3.21 -6.39 -1.78
N LEU A 93 1.93 -6.56 -1.45
CA LEU A 93 1.04 -5.45 -1.08
C LEU A 93 1.51 -4.74 0.19
N PHE A 94 2.29 -5.41 1.04
CA PHE A 94 2.68 -4.94 2.37
C PHE A 94 4.20 -4.72 2.52
N TRP A 95 4.97 -5.13 1.51
CA TRP A 95 6.42 -4.95 1.49
C TRP A 95 6.79 -3.73 0.66
N SER A 96 7.32 -2.68 1.31
CA SER A 96 7.70 -1.40 0.68
C SER A 96 8.44 -1.54 -0.65
N ALA A 97 9.42 -2.45 -0.77
CA ALA A 97 10.17 -2.67 -2.01
C ALA A 97 9.30 -3.05 -3.23
N ASN A 98 8.08 -3.57 -3.00
CA ASN A 98 7.15 -3.97 -4.05
C ASN A 98 5.72 -3.47 -3.78
N ALA A 99 5.55 -2.46 -2.93
CA ALA A 99 4.22 -1.93 -2.62
C ALA A 99 3.55 -1.40 -3.90
N ILE A 100 2.23 -1.24 -3.83
CA ILE A 100 1.55 -0.32 -4.76
C ILE A 100 1.94 1.08 -4.29
N THR A 101 2.45 1.93 -5.17
CA THR A 101 3.00 3.23 -4.79
C THR A 101 2.37 4.33 -5.62
N ALA A 102 1.84 5.34 -4.93
CA ALA A 102 1.34 6.59 -5.47
C ALA A 102 1.03 7.53 -4.31
N ASP A 103 0.97 8.82 -4.56
CA ASP A 103 0.40 9.75 -3.59
C ASP A 103 -1.14 9.76 -3.65
N PRO A 104 -1.84 10.10 -2.54
CA PRO A 104 -3.31 10.14 -2.50
C PRO A 104 -3.97 11.08 -3.52
N TRP A 105 -3.22 12.07 -4.01
CA TRP A 105 -3.65 13.04 -5.01
C TRP A 105 -3.12 12.74 -6.43
N ALA A 106 -2.37 11.64 -6.61
CA ALA A 106 -1.77 11.30 -7.89
C ALA A 106 -2.80 10.71 -8.87
N SER A 107 -2.71 11.12 -10.14
CA SER A 107 -3.49 10.55 -11.24
C SER A 107 -2.91 9.25 -11.78
N GLU A 108 -1.67 8.91 -11.40
CA GLU A 108 -0.94 7.73 -11.88
C GLU A 108 -0.29 6.94 -10.74
N LEU A 109 0.07 5.69 -11.02
CA LEU A 109 0.86 4.81 -10.15
C LEU A 109 2.32 4.83 -10.55
N ASP A 110 3.19 4.83 -9.53
CA ASP A 110 4.63 4.58 -9.67
C ASP A 110 4.93 3.07 -9.73
N ASN A 111 4.19 2.26 -8.96
CA ASN A 111 4.38 0.81 -8.90
C ASN A 111 3.07 0.07 -8.61
N GLY A 112 3.01 -1.22 -8.98
CA GLY A 112 1.94 -2.12 -8.56
C GLY A 112 0.65 -2.06 -9.38
N ARG A 113 0.67 -1.38 -10.53
CA ARG A 113 -0.50 -1.27 -11.43
C ARG A 113 -1.13 -2.62 -11.77
N HIS A 114 -0.32 -3.63 -12.10
CA HIS A 114 -0.85 -4.96 -12.42
C HIS A 114 -1.52 -5.64 -11.22
N ARG A 115 -1.01 -5.44 -9.99
CA ARG A 115 -1.57 -6.02 -8.76
C ARG A 115 -2.90 -5.37 -8.42
N ALA A 116 -2.94 -4.05 -8.47
CA ALA A 116 -4.14 -3.28 -8.22
C ALA A 116 -5.24 -3.62 -9.24
N TRP A 117 -4.91 -3.58 -10.54
CA TRP A 117 -5.83 -3.97 -11.61
C TRP A 117 -6.30 -5.42 -11.46
N GLY A 118 -5.39 -6.37 -11.26
CA GLY A 118 -5.71 -7.78 -11.14
C GLY A 118 -6.71 -8.06 -10.03
N ILE A 119 -6.46 -7.52 -8.84
CA ILE A 119 -7.36 -7.66 -7.68
C ILE A 119 -8.71 -6.97 -7.93
N TRP A 120 -8.72 -5.71 -8.39
CA TRP A 120 -9.98 -5.00 -8.64
C TRP A 120 -10.78 -5.52 -9.84
N SER A 121 -10.16 -6.24 -10.76
CA SER A 121 -10.85 -6.84 -11.90
C SER A 121 -11.81 -7.96 -11.48
N VAL A 122 -11.50 -8.64 -10.37
CA VAL A 122 -12.34 -9.71 -9.79
C VAL A 122 -13.12 -9.24 -8.57
N ASP A 123 -12.62 -8.23 -7.85
CA ASP A 123 -13.26 -7.69 -6.67
C ASP A 123 -13.01 -6.16 -6.53
N PRO A 124 -13.83 -5.32 -7.17
CA PRO A 124 -13.65 -3.87 -7.17
C PRO A 124 -13.91 -3.23 -5.80
N SER A 125 -14.48 -3.97 -4.85
CA SER A 125 -14.79 -3.47 -3.50
C SER A 125 -13.65 -3.65 -2.50
N ILE A 126 -12.56 -4.33 -2.89
CA ILE A 126 -11.38 -4.46 -2.02
C ILE A 126 -10.69 -3.10 -1.88
N ILE A 127 -10.44 -2.75 -0.63
CA ILE A 127 -9.57 -1.64 -0.27
C ILE A 127 -8.13 -2.14 -0.22
N LEU A 128 -7.26 -1.54 -1.02
CA LEU A 128 -5.84 -1.89 -1.13
C LEU A 128 -4.95 -0.87 -0.40
N PRO A 129 -3.89 -1.32 0.28
CA PRO A 129 -2.86 -0.42 0.80
C PRO A 129 -2.00 0.12 -0.37
N VAL A 130 -1.75 1.42 -0.34
CA VAL A 130 -0.89 2.14 -1.29
C VAL A 130 0.11 2.96 -0.48
N GLU A 131 1.39 2.74 -0.72
CA GLU A 131 2.47 3.50 -0.09
C GLU A 131 2.54 4.91 -0.72
N CYS A 132 2.55 5.92 0.13
CA CYS A 132 2.71 7.32 -0.27
C CYS A 132 4.17 7.59 -0.66
N GLY A 133 4.39 7.86 -1.95
CA GLY A 133 5.72 8.14 -2.51
C GLY A 133 6.37 9.36 -1.84
N THR A 134 5.61 10.42 -1.60
CA THR A 134 6.10 11.63 -0.93
C THR A 134 6.66 11.34 0.47
N LEU A 135 6.01 10.49 1.27
CA LEU A 135 6.52 10.09 2.58
C LEU A 135 7.74 9.15 2.48
N GLY A 136 7.78 8.30 1.44
CA GLY A 136 8.94 7.47 1.14
C GLY A 136 10.19 8.30 0.83
N TYR A 137 10.06 9.26 -0.10
CA TYR A 137 11.15 10.17 -0.46
C TYR A 137 11.58 11.06 0.69
N TYR A 138 10.63 11.59 1.48
CA TYR A 138 10.94 12.39 2.66
C TYR A 138 11.88 11.65 3.61
N ALA A 139 11.61 10.37 3.90
CA ALA A 139 12.48 9.58 4.77
C ALA A 139 13.88 9.37 4.19
N SER A 140 13.98 9.10 2.88
CA SER A 140 15.30 8.99 2.22
C SER A 140 16.09 10.30 2.31
N TYR A 141 15.46 11.45 2.10
CA TYR A 141 16.14 12.75 2.24
C TYR A 141 16.53 13.09 3.68
N GLN A 142 15.80 12.57 4.68
CA GLN A 142 16.23 12.67 6.08
C GLN A 142 17.48 11.83 6.35
N GLU A 143 17.56 10.62 5.80
CA GLU A 143 18.76 9.76 5.94
C GLU A 143 19.98 10.36 5.24
N GLU A 144 19.77 11.12 4.15
CA GLU A 144 20.81 11.78 3.37
C GLU A 144 21.18 13.19 3.89
N ASP A 145 20.52 13.68 4.94
CA ASP A 145 20.63 15.07 5.44
C ASP A 145 20.44 16.12 4.31
N ASP A 146 19.49 15.89 3.38
CA ASP A 146 19.19 16.79 2.25
C ASP A 146 18.03 17.76 2.58
N PRO A 147 18.32 19.02 2.99
CA PRO A 147 17.28 19.98 3.31
C PRO A 147 16.45 20.42 2.10
N ALA A 148 17.01 20.35 0.88
CA ALA A 148 16.27 20.73 -0.33
C ALA A 148 15.24 19.67 -0.69
N GLY A 149 15.61 18.39 -0.62
CA GLY A 149 14.69 17.26 -0.77
C GLY A 149 13.57 17.28 0.28
N ILE A 150 13.92 17.52 1.55
CA ILE A 150 12.94 17.67 2.63
C ILE A 150 11.94 18.80 2.35
N ALA A 151 12.42 19.99 1.96
CA ALA A 151 11.56 21.13 1.65
C ALA A 151 10.66 20.86 0.43
N ALA A 152 11.16 20.14 -0.58
CA ALA A 152 10.39 19.74 -1.74
C ALA A 152 9.23 18.81 -1.35
N CYS A 153 9.48 17.79 -0.51
CA CYS A 153 8.44 16.89 -0.02
C CYS A 153 7.38 17.63 0.82
N ALA A 154 7.79 18.60 1.65
CA ALA A 154 6.87 19.44 2.43
C ALA A 154 5.96 20.27 1.52
N ALA A 155 6.52 20.89 0.47
CA ALA A 155 5.76 21.64 -0.53
C ALA A 155 4.75 20.75 -1.27
N ILE A 156 5.18 19.57 -1.73
CA ILE A 156 4.30 18.60 -2.41
C ILE A 156 3.14 18.19 -1.50
N ALA A 157 3.40 17.84 -0.23
CA ALA A 157 2.36 17.47 0.72
C ALA A 157 1.36 18.63 0.98
N LYS A 158 1.87 19.86 1.07
CA LYS A 158 1.07 21.07 1.28
C LYS A 158 0.13 21.37 0.11
N GLU A 159 0.58 21.15 -1.12
CA GLU A 159 -0.23 21.33 -2.34
C GLU A 159 -1.19 20.16 -2.58
N GLY A 160 -0.78 18.94 -2.29
CA GLY A 160 -1.54 17.72 -2.57
C GLY A 160 -2.66 17.40 -1.57
N LEU A 161 -2.46 17.68 -0.28
CA LEU A 161 -3.45 17.39 0.76
C LEU A 161 -4.84 18.01 0.50
N PRO A 162 -4.97 19.30 0.12
CA PRO A 162 -6.27 19.90 -0.21
C PRO A 162 -6.98 19.25 -1.39
N CYS A 163 -6.24 18.60 -2.30
CA CYS A 163 -6.78 17.92 -3.48
C CYS A 163 -7.21 16.48 -3.18
N THR A 164 -6.89 15.95 -2.00
CA THR A 164 -7.20 14.57 -1.63
C THR A 164 -8.66 14.44 -1.21
N ALA A 165 -9.36 13.44 -1.75
CA ALA A 165 -10.76 13.22 -1.41
C ALA A 165 -10.93 12.90 0.10
N PRO A 166 -11.91 13.52 0.80
CA PRO A 166 -12.05 13.37 2.25
C PRO A 166 -12.16 11.92 2.74
N GLN A 167 -12.85 11.07 2.00
CA GLN A 167 -12.99 9.65 2.36
C GLN A 167 -11.65 8.90 2.38
N ILE A 168 -10.69 9.29 1.52
CA ILE A 168 -9.34 8.71 1.52
C ILE A 168 -8.58 9.13 2.77
N LEU A 169 -8.74 10.39 3.20
CA LEU A 169 -8.12 10.91 4.42
C LEU A 169 -8.68 10.22 5.67
N ASP A 170 -10.00 10.07 5.74
CA ASP A 170 -10.71 9.50 6.90
C ASP A 170 -10.33 8.03 7.14
N ARG A 171 -10.15 7.25 6.07
CA ARG A 171 -9.74 5.85 6.18
C ARG A 171 -8.23 5.65 6.32
N SER A 172 -7.44 6.68 6.03
CA SER A 172 -5.97 6.64 6.04
C SER A 172 -5.40 7.52 7.16
N VAL A 173 -5.94 7.40 8.37
CA VAL A 173 -5.67 8.33 9.49
C VAL A 173 -4.17 8.52 9.77
N ARG A 174 -3.38 7.42 9.76
CA ARG A 174 -1.94 7.49 10.07
C ARG A 174 -1.15 8.23 8.98
N CYS A 175 -1.35 7.86 7.71
CA CYS A 175 -0.74 8.55 6.57
C CYS A 175 -1.18 10.00 6.46
N THR A 176 -2.46 10.28 6.69
CA THR A 176 -2.98 11.66 6.75
C THR A 176 -2.29 12.48 7.83
N LYS A 177 -2.06 11.90 9.02
CA LYS A 177 -1.33 12.58 10.10
C LYS A 177 0.12 12.84 9.69
N ALA A 178 0.81 11.86 9.14
CA ALA A 178 2.21 12.01 8.69
C ALA A 178 2.34 13.09 7.61
N LEU A 179 1.46 13.08 6.60
CA LEU A 179 1.41 14.10 5.56
C LEU A 179 1.13 15.50 6.10
N ARG A 180 0.21 15.63 7.07
CA ARG A 180 -0.07 16.93 7.71
C ARG A 180 1.12 17.44 8.52
N THR A 181 1.86 16.56 9.19
CA THR A 181 3.10 16.92 9.88
C THR A 181 4.16 17.40 8.88
N LEU A 182 4.33 16.68 7.77
CA LEU A 182 5.27 17.05 6.70
C LEU A 182 4.89 18.40 6.05
N ALA A 183 3.62 18.62 5.74
CA ALA A 183 3.13 19.87 5.14
C ALA A 183 3.24 21.11 6.06
N ALA A 184 3.53 20.90 7.35
CA ALA A 184 3.68 21.96 8.34
C ALA A 184 5.16 22.35 8.59
N LEU A 185 6.12 21.65 7.99
CA LEU A 185 7.54 22.04 7.95
C LEU A 185 7.72 23.30 7.09
#